data_AF-A0A5A7UR73-F1
#
_entry.id   AF-A0A5A7UR73-F1
#
_cell.length_a   1.000
_cell.length_b   1.000
_cell.length_c   1.000
_cell.angle_alpha   90.00
_cell.angle_beta   90.00
_cell.angle_gamma   90.00
#
_symmetry.space_group_name_H-M   'P 1'
#
loop_
_entity.id
_entity.type
_entity.pdbx_description
1 polymer ?
#
loop_
_entity_poly.entity_id
_entity_poly.type
_entity_poly.pdbx_seq_one_letter_code
_entity_poly.pdbx_strand_id
1 'polypeptide(L)'
;MLELQSQPTPVGIQPFYKDEICDQVLGRRPGYSKGLGWGPKPKARRTASASSSSTSCSQSTEKEIELHAKLHEALEWIEVQDRNHQALASQVESMKKMIEELTRAQQGPPHDP
;
A
#
# COMPACT_ATOMS: atom_id res chain seq x y z
N MET A 1 19.56 -21.56 48.23
CA MET A 1 19.15 -22.31 47.02
C MET A 1 17.77 -22.86 47.29
N LEU A 2 16.77 -22.53 46.47
CA LEU A 2 15.47 -23.21 46.51
C LEU A 2 15.60 -24.45 45.62
N GLU A 3 15.62 -25.64 46.22
CA GLU A 3 15.54 -26.88 45.45
C GLU A 3 14.09 -27.10 45.02
N LEU A 4 13.86 -27.11 43.71
CA LEU A 4 12.59 -27.52 43.13
C LEU A 4 12.52 -29.04 43.16
N GLN A 5 11.72 -29.60 44.07
CA GLN A 5 11.37 -31.01 44.02
C GLN A 5 10.48 -31.26 42.80
N SER A 6 11.07 -31.74 41.70
CA SER A 6 10.33 -32.26 40.56
C SER A 6 10.02 -33.74 40.78
N GLN A 7 8.79 -34.03 41.18
CA GLN A 7 8.29 -35.41 41.07
C GLN A 7 8.17 -35.79 39.58
N PRO A 8 8.46 -37.05 39.20
CA PRO A 8 8.31 -37.50 37.82
C PRO A 8 6.84 -37.46 37.41
N THR A 9 6.53 -36.76 36.32
CA THR A 9 5.17 -36.71 35.76
C THR A 9 4.77 -38.11 35.28
N PRO A 10 3.63 -38.68 35.73
CA PRO A 10 3.15 -39.97 35.24
C PRO A 10 2.90 -39.91 33.74
N VAL A 11 3.64 -40.71 32.96
CA VAL A 11 3.48 -40.80 31.50
C VAL A 11 2.21 -41.58 31.21
N GLY A 12 1.14 -40.88 30.80
CA GLY A 12 -0.14 -41.50 30.44
C GLY A 12 -1.38 -40.65 30.74
N ILE A 13 -1.23 -39.49 31.37
CA ILE A 13 -2.36 -38.57 31.57
C ILE A 13 -2.60 -37.80 30.26
N GLN A 14 -3.83 -37.84 29.76
CA GLN A 14 -4.26 -37.04 28.61
C GLN A 14 -3.88 -35.58 28.86
N PRO A 15 -3.13 -34.92 27.96
CA PRO A 15 -2.67 -33.57 28.19
C PRO A 15 -3.87 -32.65 28.38
N PHE A 16 -3.94 -32.00 29.53
CA PHE A 16 -4.97 -30.99 29.80
C PHE A 16 -4.94 -29.95 28.68
N TYR A 17 -6.12 -29.54 28.23
CA TYR A 17 -6.19 -28.44 27.28
C TYR A 17 -5.66 -27.17 27.96
N LYS A 18 -5.05 -26.29 27.15
CA LYS A 18 -4.42 -25.06 27.63
C LYS A 18 -5.33 -24.26 28.56
N ASP A 19 -6.62 -24.21 28.26
CA ASP A 19 -7.62 -23.45 29.02
C ASP A 19 -7.92 -24.12 30.38
N GLU A 20 -7.88 -25.45 30.43
CA GLU A 20 -8.04 -26.25 31.64
C GLU A 20 -6.87 -26.07 32.61
N ILE A 21 -5.64 -25.99 32.07
CA ILE A 21 -4.44 -25.67 32.86
C ILE A 21 -4.52 -24.23 33.38
N CYS A 22 -4.95 -23.27 32.54
CA CYS A 22 -5.12 -21.88 32.96
C CYS A 22 -6.11 -21.78 34.12
N ASP A 23 -7.25 -22.46 34.03
CA ASP A 23 -8.28 -22.47 35.07
C ASP A 23 -7.80 -23.10 36.39
N GLN A 24 -6.98 -24.15 36.32
CA GLN A 24 -6.44 -24.82 37.52
C GLN A 24 -5.33 -24.02 38.20
N VAL A 25 -4.43 -23.39 37.42
CA VAL A 25 -3.29 -22.63 37.95
C VAL A 25 -3.67 -21.20 38.33
N LEU A 26 -4.44 -20.51 37.49
CA LEU A 26 -4.84 -19.11 37.70
C LEU A 26 -6.19 -18.97 38.43
N GLY A 27 -6.96 -20.06 38.49
CA GLY A 27 -8.30 -20.09 39.07
C GLY A 27 -9.37 -19.59 38.09
N ARG A 28 -10.59 -20.14 38.18
CA ARG A 28 -11.77 -19.73 37.37
C ARG A 28 -12.40 -18.40 37.79
N ARG A 29 -11.67 -17.55 38.52
CA ARG A 29 -12.25 -16.30 39.06
C ARG A 29 -12.18 -15.23 37.96
N PRO A 30 -13.31 -14.60 37.56
CA PRO A 30 -13.33 -13.56 36.53
C PRO A 30 -12.78 -12.25 37.11
N GLY A 31 -11.50 -12.25 37.44
CA GLY A 31 -10.77 -11.11 38.02
C GLY A 31 -9.46 -10.82 37.32
N TYR A 32 -9.06 -11.65 36.35
CA TYR A 32 -7.84 -11.44 35.56
C TYR A 32 -8.16 -10.84 34.19
N SER A 33 -8.59 -9.58 34.19
CA SER A 33 -8.43 -8.73 33.02
C SER A 33 -6.98 -8.26 32.97
N LYS A 34 -6.18 -8.83 32.06
CA LYS A 34 -4.78 -8.47 31.83
C LYS A 34 -4.72 -7.02 31.35
N GLY A 35 -4.32 -6.08 32.23
CA GLY A 35 -4.13 -4.67 31.86
C GLY A 35 -4.48 -3.64 32.94
N LEU A 36 -5.14 -4.04 34.02
CA LEU A 36 -5.39 -3.15 35.16
C LEU A 36 -4.41 -3.52 36.27
N GLY A 37 -3.25 -2.84 36.28
CA GLY A 37 -2.17 -3.10 37.23
C GLY A 37 -2.66 -3.20 38.68
N TRP A 38 -2.10 -4.14 39.43
CA TRP A 38 -2.37 -4.37 40.86
C TRP A 38 -1.72 -3.28 41.74
N GLY A 39 -2.05 -2.01 41.46
CA GLY A 39 -1.59 -0.85 42.22
C GLY A 39 -2.76 0.06 42.62
N PRO A 40 -2.59 0.95 43.61
CA PRO A 40 -3.64 1.87 44.04
C PRO A 40 -4.20 2.66 42.85
N LYS A 41 -5.54 2.63 42.69
CA LYS A 41 -6.28 3.27 41.59
C LYS A 41 -5.78 4.70 41.38
N PRO A 42 -5.19 5.05 40.22
CA PRO A 42 -4.81 6.43 39.95
C PRO A 42 -6.07 7.29 40.02
N LYS A 43 -6.08 8.31 40.89
CA LYS A 43 -7.16 9.31 40.88
C LYS A 43 -7.16 9.94 39.50
N ALA A 44 -8.31 9.88 38.82
CA ALA A 44 -8.50 10.32 37.45
C ALA A 44 -8.04 11.78 37.28
N ARG A 45 -6.79 11.96 36.86
CA ARG A 45 -6.34 13.22 36.30
C ARG A 45 -6.82 13.20 34.85
N ARG A 46 -7.86 13.98 34.56
CA ARG A 46 -8.28 14.31 33.20
C ARG A 46 -7.03 14.62 32.37
N THR A 47 -6.67 13.72 31.47
CA THR A 47 -5.83 14.04 30.33
C THR A 47 -6.65 15.01 29.49
N ALA A 48 -6.32 16.30 29.57
CA ALA A 48 -6.69 17.23 28.53
C ALA A 48 -6.00 16.71 27.26
N SER A 49 -6.79 16.09 26.39
CA SER A 49 -6.35 15.65 25.08
C SER A 49 -5.76 16.88 24.37
N ALA A 50 -4.46 16.87 24.10
CA ALA A 50 -3.84 17.90 23.29
C ALA A 50 -4.40 17.75 21.87
N SER A 51 -5.37 18.60 21.54
CA SER A 51 -6.02 18.71 20.24
C SER A 51 -5.06 19.24 19.17
N SER A 52 -3.95 18.55 18.92
CA SER A 52 -3.00 18.87 17.86
C SER A 52 -3.24 18.05 16.58
N SER A 53 -4.25 17.18 16.57
CA SER A 53 -4.51 16.27 15.43
C SER A 53 -5.44 16.85 14.35
N SER A 54 -6.09 17.98 14.59
CA SER A 54 -7.13 18.51 13.67
C SER A 54 -6.61 19.44 12.58
N THR A 55 -5.42 20.04 12.73
CA THR A 55 -4.83 20.90 11.68
C THR A 55 -4.12 20.10 10.58
N SER A 56 -3.51 18.95 10.92
CA SER A 56 -2.76 18.13 9.96
C SER A 56 -3.66 17.35 9.01
N CYS A 57 -4.87 16.94 9.44
CA CYS A 57 -5.80 16.18 8.60
C CYS A 57 -6.37 17.03 7.46
N SER A 58 -6.74 18.29 7.73
CA SER A 58 -7.29 19.20 6.71
C SER A 58 -6.25 19.62 5.67
N GLN A 59 -5.01 19.89 6.12
CA GLN A 59 -3.91 20.26 5.22
C GLN A 59 -3.49 19.10 4.28
N SER A 60 -3.68 17.85 4.71
CA SER A 60 -3.42 16.68 3.88
C SER A 60 -4.42 16.55 2.73
N THR A 61 -5.72 16.76 3.00
CA THR A 61 -6.77 16.67 1.97
C THR A 61 -6.64 17.75 0.90
N GLU A 62 -6.25 18.98 1.27
CA GLU A 62 -6.01 20.06 0.30
C GLU A 62 -4.86 19.73 -0.67
N LYS A 63 -3.76 19.16 -0.17
CA LYS A 63 -2.63 18.74 -1.00
C LYS A 63 -2.98 17.57 -1.93
N GLU A 64 -3.84 16.66 -1.46
CA GLU A 64 -4.31 15.53 -2.27
C GLU A 64 -5.15 16.02 -3.46
N ILE A 65 -6.03 17.01 -3.24
CA ILE A 65 -6.81 17.64 -4.32
C ILE A 65 -5.90 18.37 -5.31
N GLU A 66 -4.90 19.10 -4.83
CA GLU A 66 -3.93 19.80 -5.68
C GLU A 66 -3.13 18.82 -6.56
N LEU A 67 -2.69 17.70 -5.98
CA LEU A 67 -1.99 16.65 -6.74
C LEU A 67 -2.89 16.00 -7.79
N HIS A 68 -4.16 15.74 -7.46
CA HIS A 68 -5.12 15.23 -8.44
C HIS A 68 -5.33 16.19 -9.62
N ALA A 69 -5.42 17.49 -9.36
CA ALA A 69 -5.53 18.50 -10.41
C ALA A 69 -4.29 18.52 -11.33
N LYS A 70 -3.08 18.50 -10.74
CA LYS A 70 -1.81 18.45 -11.48
C LYS A 70 -1.67 17.18 -12.33
N LEU A 71 -2.13 16.04 -11.80
CA LEU A 71 -2.14 14.79 -12.55
C LEU A 71 -3.08 14.86 -13.76
N HIS A 72 -4.28 15.43 -13.58
CA HIS A 72 -5.22 15.60 -14.68
C HIS A 72 -4.66 16.52 -15.77
N GLU A 73 -4.08 17.66 -15.40
CA GLU A 73 -3.44 18.58 -16.34
C GLU A 73 -2.30 17.89 -17.12
N ALA A 74 -1.44 17.15 -16.42
CA ALA A 74 -0.35 16.41 -17.07
C ALA A 74 -0.85 15.36 -18.07
N LEU A 75 -1.97 14.69 -17.76
CA LEU A 75 -2.59 13.74 -18.68
C LEU A 75 -3.12 14.43 -19.95
N GLU A 76 -3.75 15.60 -19.82
CA GLU A 76 -4.19 16.38 -20.99
C GLU A 76 -3.02 16.80 -21.87
N TRP A 77 -1.90 17.22 -21.27
CA TRP A 77 -0.66 17.53 -22.01
C TRP A 77 -0.11 16.33 -22.78
N ILE A 78 -0.08 15.15 -22.15
CA ILE A 78 0.37 13.91 -22.80
C ILE A 78 -0.52 13.59 -23.99
N GLU A 79 -1.85 13.73 -23.85
CA GLU A 79 -2.78 13.44 -24.93
C GLU A 79 -2.63 14.42 -26.11
N VAL A 80 -2.42 15.71 -25.82
CA VAL A 80 -2.12 16.71 -26.86
C VAL A 80 -0.81 16.38 -27.58
N GLN A 81 0.21 15.98 -26.81
CA GLN A 81 1.49 15.60 -27.37
C GLN A 81 1.37 14.35 -28.25
N ASP A 82 0.61 13.33 -27.83
CA ASP A 82 0.39 12.10 -28.60
C ASP A 82 -0.30 12.40 -29.94
N ARG A 83 -1.34 13.23 -29.93
CA ARG A 83 -2.01 13.69 -31.15
C ARG A 83 -1.06 14.42 -32.10
N ASN A 84 -0.15 15.24 -31.57
CA ASN A 84 0.86 15.92 -32.38
C ASN A 84 1.85 14.93 -33.02
N HIS A 85 2.35 13.97 -32.24
CA HIS A 85 3.25 12.93 -32.74
C HIS A 85 2.57 12.09 -33.84
N GLN A 86 1.31 11.73 -33.64
CA GLN A 86 0.53 10.99 -34.63
C GLN A 86 0.33 11.78 -35.93
N ALA A 87 0.04 13.08 -35.83
CA ALA A 87 -0.11 13.95 -37.00
C ALA A 87 1.22 14.07 -37.77
N LEU A 88 2.33 14.27 -37.06
CA LEU A 88 3.67 14.33 -37.65
C LEU A 88 4.05 13.00 -38.32
N ALA A 89 3.79 11.87 -37.66
CA ALA A 89 4.03 10.55 -38.23
C ALA A 89 3.23 10.33 -39.53
N SER A 90 1.96 10.76 -39.55
CA SER A 90 1.11 10.69 -40.75
C SER A 90 1.65 11.54 -41.90
N GLN A 91 2.18 12.73 -41.59
CA GLN A 91 2.81 13.59 -42.59
C GLN A 91 4.07 12.95 -43.17
N VAL A 92 4.94 12.40 -42.31
CA VAL A 92 6.17 11.72 -42.74
C VAL A 92 5.87 10.50 -43.61
N GLU A 93 4.86 9.69 -43.24
CA GLU A 93 4.44 8.54 -44.05
C GLU A 93 3.93 8.97 -45.43
N SER A 94 3.17 10.07 -45.49
CA SER A 94 2.72 10.65 -46.76
C SER A 94 3.89 11.13 -47.63
N MET A 95 4.87 11.82 -47.05
CA MET A 95 6.07 12.26 -47.76
C MET A 95 6.89 11.08 -48.29
N LYS A 96 7.09 10.05 -47.46
CA LYS A 96 7.78 8.81 -47.84
C LYS A 96 7.10 8.15 -49.05
N LYS A 97 5.78 8.04 -49.03
CA LYS A 97 5.01 7.48 -50.15
C LYS A 97 5.21 8.27 -51.44
N MET A 98 5.17 9.61 -51.39
CA MET A 98 5.43 10.43 -52.57
C MET A 98 6.83 10.21 -53.14
N ILE A 99 7.84 10.08 -52.28
CA ILE A 99 9.21 9.80 -52.71
C ILE A 99 9.31 8.42 -53.37
N GLU A 100 8.67 7.39 -52.80
CA GLU A 100 8.65 6.04 -53.37
C GLU A 100 7.95 6.02 -54.74
N GLU A 101 6.83 6.73 -54.90
CA GLU A 101 6.13 6.85 -56.18
C GLU A 101 6.98 7.56 -57.24
N LEU A 102 7.62 8.68 -56.87
CA LEU A 102 8.52 9.40 -57.78
C LEU A 102 9.73 8.54 -58.17
N THR A 103 10.29 7.80 -57.22
CA THR A 103 11.45 6.93 -57.47
C THR A 103 11.07 5.79 -58.42
N ARG A 104 9.89 5.19 -58.25
CA ARG A 104 9.38 4.15 -59.15
C ARG A 104 9.13 4.69 -60.56
N ALA A 105 8.59 5.91 -60.68
CA ALA A 105 8.35 6.53 -61.98
C ALA A 105 9.66 6.87 -62.72
N GLN A 106 10.76 7.12 -62.00
CA GLN A 106 12.07 7.41 -62.60
C GLN A 106 12.92 6.15 -62.90
N GLN A 107 12.65 5.02 -62.26
CA GLN A 107 13.25 3.74 -62.63
C GLN A 107 12.58 3.24 -63.92
N GLY A 108 13.17 3.60 -65.07
CA GLY A 108 12.73 3.10 -66.38
C GLY A 108 12.79 1.56 -66.48
N PRO A 109 12.31 0.97 -67.60
CA PRO A 109 12.30 -0.48 -67.79
C PRO A 109 13.70 -1.08 -67.56
N PRO A 110 13.80 -2.33 -67.06
CA PRO A 110 15.07 -3.00 -66.95
C PRO A 110 15.78 -2.97 -68.30
N HIS A 111 17.03 -2.51 -68.33
CA HIS A 111 17.84 -2.61 -69.53
C HIS A 111 18.07 -4.10 -69.82
N ASP A 112 17.48 -4.58 -70.92
CA ASP A 112 17.77 -5.91 -71.43
C ASP A 112 19.22 -5.96 -71.98
N PRO A 113 19.97 -7.04 -71.70
CA PRO A 113 21.37 -7.20 -72.11
C PRO A 113 21.57 -7.45 -73.62
#